data_AF-A0A0C4WUJ6-F1
#
_entry.id   AF-A0A0C4WUJ6-F1
#
_cell.length_a   1.000
_cell.length_b   1.000
_cell.length_c   1.000
_cell.angle_alpha   90.00
_cell.angle_beta   90.00
_cell.angle_gamma   90.00
#
_symmetry.space_group_name_H-M   'P 1'
#
loop_
_entity.id
_entity.type
_entity.pdbx_description
1 polymer ?
#
loop_
_entity_poly.entity_id
_entity_poly.type
_entity_poly.pdbx_seq_one_letter_code
_entity_poly.pdbx_strand_id
1 'polypeptide(L)'
;MIAPSSPAGALPMSTAIPADVRDRVLQAAQELYEQNGREAMPTVDAVRRQARVDMNAASVVMREWRRAQRAQSAPLAVTVPEAVTQAHSTALVVLWQTAQQLANESLRAAQAAWETERSEAERDRQEIADAYERQAREREQAQALLETAERTHQEAAQTLAEVRAALAEALTRAERAEARALEIEHRTEDLRAELDRAHQDHARARTETASLAGELRQSQEAVAALRAQRDMTEAGKTQEAERLAQAARLERDQLLGELVAARAATAKAQEDTAEARERAAGLAGKLESEQAHGAALAALLARLKIPAGRASGDGEHS
;
A
#
# COMPACT_ATOMS: atom_id res chain seq x y z
N MET A 1 26.57 102.82 -86.05
CA MET A 1 25.10 102.79 -86.26
C MET A 1 24.50 104.08 -85.73
N ILE A 2 23.86 104.83 -86.64
CA ILE A 2 22.82 105.85 -86.44
C ILE A 2 23.24 107.16 -85.75
N ALA A 3 23.52 108.17 -86.58
CA ALA A 3 23.25 109.58 -86.29
C ALA A 3 21.74 109.86 -86.51
N PRO A 4 21.16 110.84 -85.83
CA PRO A 4 20.75 112.08 -86.52
C PRO A 4 21.01 113.34 -85.65
N SER A 5 21.59 114.40 -86.21
CA SER A 5 20.90 115.52 -86.89
C SER A 5 20.37 116.59 -85.92
N SER A 6 21.03 117.75 -85.90
CA SER A 6 20.53 119.04 -85.40
C SER A 6 19.20 119.44 -86.10
N PRO A 7 18.40 120.37 -85.53
CA PRO A 7 18.61 121.78 -85.85
C PRO A 7 18.27 122.82 -84.76
N ALA A 8 18.65 124.04 -85.09
CA ALA A 8 18.48 125.32 -84.42
C ALA A 8 17.09 125.63 -83.83
N GLY A 9 17.10 126.43 -82.76
CA GLY A 9 15.93 127.12 -82.22
C GLY A 9 16.33 128.22 -81.24
N ALA A 10 16.60 129.41 -81.78
CA ALA A 10 16.50 130.76 -81.19
C ALA A 10 16.87 130.98 -79.69
N LEU A 11 17.87 131.84 -79.51
CA LEU A 11 18.31 132.49 -78.27
C LEU A 11 17.14 132.97 -77.38
N PRO A 12 17.32 132.87 -76.05
CA PRO A 12 17.21 134.07 -75.24
C PRO A 12 18.56 134.42 -74.59
N MET A 13 18.86 135.71 -74.66
CA MET A 13 19.96 136.45 -74.04
C MET A 13 20.42 135.87 -72.70
N SER A 14 21.73 135.68 -72.53
CA SER A 14 22.37 135.45 -71.24
C SER A 14 21.86 136.46 -70.20
N THR A 15 20.94 136.04 -69.33
CA THR A 15 20.63 136.71 -68.06
C THR A 15 21.75 136.51 -67.03
N ALA A 16 22.99 136.42 -67.50
CA ALA A 16 24.16 136.39 -66.65
C ALA A 16 24.53 137.83 -66.33
N ILE A 17 24.29 138.25 -65.09
CA ILE A 17 24.64 139.58 -64.61
C ILE A 17 26.17 139.73 -64.72
N PRO A 18 26.67 140.74 -65.45
CA PRO A 18 28.11 140.97 -65.58
C PRO A 18 28.79 141.10 -64.21
N ALA A 19 30.02 140.61 -64.08
CA ALA A 19 30.72 140.57 -62.80
C ALA A 19 30.91 141.97 -62.19
N ASP A 20 31.18 142.98 -63.02
CA ASP A 20 31.31 144.37 -62.58
C ASP A 20 29.99 144.94 -62.01
N VAL A 21 28.85 144.55 -62.61
CA VAL A 21 27.51 144.92 -62.14
C VAL A 21 27.21 144.24 -60.80
N ARG A 22 27.58 142.96 -60.66
CA ARG A 22 27.43 142.20 -59.41
C ARG A 22 28.25 142.82 -58.28
N ASP A 23 29.51 143.16 -58.54
CA ASP A 23 30.42 143.72 -57.55
C ASP A 23 29.94 145.11 -57.08
N ARG A 24 29.47 145.96 -58.00
CA ARG A 24 28.85 147.25 -57.63
C ARG A 24 27.61 147.08 -56.77
N VAL A 25 26.77 146.07 -57.05
CA VAL A 25 25.58 145.78 -56.24
C VAL A 25 25.96 145.25 -54.86
N LEU A 26 26.95 144.37 -54.75
CA LEU A 26 27.44 143.85 -53.47
C LEU A 26 28.08 144.95 -52.63
N GLN A 27 28.89 145.81 -53.25
CA GLN A 27 29.50 146.96 -52.58
C GLN A 27 28.44 147.95 -52.09
N ALA A 28 27.50 148.33 -52.97
CA ALA A 28 26.41 149.24 -52.58
C ALA A 28 25.50 148.63 -51.49
N ALA A 29 25.25 147.32 -51.53
CA ALA A 29 24.52 146.62 -50.48
C ALA A 29 25.28 146.64 -49.15
N GLN A 30 26.60 146.40 -49.16
CA GLN A 30 27.43 146.46 -47.98
C GLN A 30 27.48 147.87 -47.39
N GLU A 31 27.72 148.89 -48.21
CA GLU A 31 27.78 150.29 -47.79
C GLU A 31 26.45 150.75 -47.19
N LEU A 32 25.31 150.44 -47.84
CA LEU A 32 23.99 150.77 -47.31
C LEU A 32 23.65 149.99 -46.04
N TYR A 33 24.13 148.75 -45.91
CA TYR A 33 23.96 147.96 -44.69
C TYR A 33 24.76 148.53 -43.53
N GLU A 34 25.98 148.99 -43.78
CA GLU A 34 26.84 149.65 -42.79
C GLU A 34 26.32 151.02 -42.38
N GLN A 35 25.84 151.82 -43.34
CA GLN A 35 25.20 153.11 -43.06
C GLN A 35 23.95 152.97 -42.19
N ASN A 36 23.18 151.88 -42.38
CA ASN A 36 22.02 151.55 -41.55
C ASN A 36 22.39 150.82 -40.25
N GLY A 37 23.66 150.90 -39.80
CA GLY A 37 24.12 150.34 -38.53
C GLY A 37 24.14 148.81 -38.47
N ARG A 38 24.03 148.12 -39.62
CA ARG A 38 23.89 146.65 -39.73
C ARG A 38 22.65 146.07 -39.03
N GLU A 39 21.64 146.89 -38.75
CA GLU A 39 20.40 146.45 -38.09
C GLU A 39 19.32 146.05 -39.09
N ALA A 40 19.23 146.75 -40.23
CA ALA A 40 18.24 146.51 -41.27
C ALA A 40 18.89 146.21 -42.62
N MET A 41 18.44 145.14 -43.28
CA MET A 41 18.87 144.81 -44.64
C MET A 41 18.42 145.90 -45.63
N PRO A 42 19.32 146.42 -46.48
CA PRO A 42 18.94 147.44 -47.46
C PRO A 42 17.91 146.90 -48.45
N THR A 43 17.02 147.77 -48.91
CA THR A 43 16.00 147.39 -49.90
C THR A 43 16.62 147.29 -51.29
N VAL A 44 16.08 146.39 -52.12
CA VAL A 44 16.59 146.18 -53.50
C VAL A 44 16.55 147.47 -54.32
N ASP A 45 15.52 148.31 -54.11
CA ASP A 45 15.37 149.59 -54.82
C ASP A 45 16.42 150.64 -54.40
N ALA A 46 16.81 150.68 -53.12
CA ALA A 46 17.89 151.55 -52.64
C ALA A 46 19.25 151.13 -53.23
N VAL A 47 19.54 149.82 -53.21
CA VAL A 47 20.78 149.27 -53.78
C VAL A 47 20.84 149.50 -55.29
N ARG A 48 19.71 149.35 -56.01
CA ARG A 48 19.61 149.63 -57.45
C ARG A 48 19.96 151.08 -57.79
N ARG A 49 19.42 152.05 -57.03
CA ARG A 49 19.71 153.48 -57.24
C ARG A 49 21.17 153.80 -56.96
N GLN A 50 21.74 153.25 -55.89
CA GLN A 50 23.12 153.50 -55.48
C GLN A 50 24.13 152.88 -56.46
N ALA A 51 23.91 151.63 -56.89
CA ALA A 51 24.77 150.94 -57.84
C ALA A 51 24.54 151.35 -59.31
N ARG A 52 23.45 152.07 -59.60
CA ARG A 52 22.98 152.49 -60.94
C ARG A 52 22.84 151.31 -61.93
N VAL A 53 22.16 150.26 -61.49
CA VAL A 53 21.95 149.02 -62.28
C VAL A 53 20.48 148.78 -62.59
N ASP A 54 20.16 147.80 -63.44
CA ASP A 54 18.78 147.39 -63.70
C ASP A 54 18.18 146.62 -62.52
N MET A 55 16.84 146.51 -62.50
CA MET A 55 16.09 145.91 -61.39
C MET A 55 16.34 144.39 -61.25
N ASN A 56 16.59 143.69 -62.36
CA ASN A 56 16.81 142.25 -62.33
C ASN A 56 18.18 141.94 -61.70
N ALA A 57 19.22 142.67 -62.12
CA ALA A 57 20.57 142.53 -61.55
C ALA A 57 20.61 142.80 -60.04
N ALA A 58 19.97 143.88 -59.59
CA ALA A 58 19.90 144.21 -58.17
C ALA A 58 19.15 143.14 -57.35
N SER A 59 18.03 142.61 -57.87
CA SER A 59 17.17 141.65 -57.16
C SER A 59 17.81 140.28 -56.95
N VAL A 60 18.54 139.78 -57.95
CA VAL A 60 19.20 138.47 -57.90
C VAL A 60 20.39 138.52 -56.93
N VAL A 61 21.28 139.50 -57.09
CA VAL A 61 22.48 139.64 -56.25
C VAL A 61 22.11 139.96 -54.81
N MET A 62 21.08 140.78 -54.56
CA MET A 62 20.58 141.02 -53.20
C MET A 62 19.93 139.81 -52.54
N ARG A 63 19.41 138.85 -53.33
CA ARG A 63 18.88 137.59 -52.77
C ARG A 63 20.02 136.68 -52.34
N GLU A 64 21.08 136.61 -53.14
CA GLU A 64 22.31 135.88 -52.83
C GLU A 64 23.02 136.48 -51.62
N TRP A 65 23.22 137.80 -51.60
CA TRP A 65 23.86 138.51 -50.50
C TRP A 65 23.07 138.34 -49.19
N ARG A 66 21.74 138.49 -49.21
CA ARG A 66 20.91 138.23 -48.01
C ARG A 66 20.97 136.78 -47.54
N ARG A 67 21.12 135.81 -48.46
CA ARG A 67 21.30 134.40 -48.11
C ARG A 67 22.68 134.15 -47.49
N ALA A 68 23.73 134.76 -48.03
CA ALA A 68 25.08 134.69 -47.47
C ALA A 68 25.13 135.29 -46.05
N GLN A 69 24.43 136.41 -45.82
CA GLN A 69 24.39 137.06 -44.51
C GLN A 69 23.69 136.23 -43.44
N ARG A 70 22.66 135.45 -43.80
CA ARG A 70 21.97 134.54 -42.86
C ARG A 70 22.68 133.22 -42.65
N ALA A 71 23.58 132.81 -43.55
CA ALA A 71 24.34 131.57 -43.44
C ALA A 71 25.56 131.67 -42.50
N GLN A 72 25.91 132.88 -42.04
CA GLN A 72 26.92 133.11 -41.01
C GLN A 72 26.36 132.79 -39.60
N SER A 73 25.97 131.53 -39.38
CA SER A 73 25.69 130.98 -38.06
C SER A 73 26.69 129.86 -37.80
N ALA A 74 27.67 130.12 -36.93
CA ALA A 74 28.71 129.17 -36.57
C ALA A 74 28.12 127.98 -35.76
N PRO A 75 28.58 126.74 -35.98
CA PRO A 75 28.17 125.61 -35.15
C PRO A 75 28.72 125.79 -33.73
N LEU A 76 27.81 125.87 -32.74
CA LEU A 76 28.16 125.77 -31.33
C LEU A 76 28.44 124.29 -31.02
N ALA A 77 29.71 123.95 -30.81
CA ALA A 77 30.09 122.65 -30.27
C ALA A 77 29.59 122.55 -28.82
N VAL A 78 28.46 121.89 -28.60
CA VAL A 78 28.03 121.52 -27.25
C VAL A 78 28.97 120.42 -26.77
N THR A 79 29.97 120.78 -25.97
CA THR A 79 30.80 119.83 -25.25
C THR A 79 29.98 119.28 -24.07
N VAL A 80 29.84 117.96 -24.01
CA VAL A 80 29.20 117.32 -22.85
C VAL A 80 30.01 117.65 -21.59
N PRO A 81 29.39 118.19 -20.53
CA PRO A 81 30.10 118.52 -19.29
C PRO A 81 30.79 117.30 -18.68
N GLU A 82 32.04 117.47 -18.25
CA GLU A 82 32.89 116.40 -17.71
C GLU A 82 32.24 115.65 -16.54
N ALA A 83 31.46 116.36 -15.70
CA ALA A 83 30.70 115.75 -14.60
C ALA A 83 29.69 114.69 -15.08
N VAL A 84 29.06 114.88 -16.24
CA VAL A 84 28.10 113.92 -16.81
C VAL A 84 28.83 112.69 -17.33
N THR A 85 29.98 112.87 -18.00
CA THR A 85 30.82 111.78 -18.48
C THR A 85 31.37 110.94 -17.33
N GLN A 86 31.85 111.59 -16.26
CA GLN A 86 32.38 110.90 -15.08
C GLN A 86 31.29 110.16 -14.30
N ALA A 87 30.09 110.75 -14.17
CA ALA A 87 28.94 110.09 -13.57
C ALA A 87 28.51 108.85 -14.37
N HIS A 88 28.49 108.93 -15.71
CA HIS A 88 28.17 107.80 -16.58
C HIS A 88 29.21 106.66 -16.46
N SER A 89 30.50 106.98 -16.52
CA SER A 89 31.58 105.99 -16.34
C SER A 89 31.49 105.29 -14.98
N THR A 90 31.19 106.05 -13.92
CA THR A 90 31.00 105.48 -12.58
C THR A 90 29.78 104.55 -12.53
N ALA A 91 28.66 104.94 -13.13
CA ALA A 91 27.46 104.10 -13.21
C ALA A 91 27.71 102.78 -13.96
N LEU A 92 28.49 102.81 -15.05
CA LEU A 92 28.88 101.60 -15.79
C LEU A 92 29.72 100.65 -14.94
N VAL A 93 30.68 101.19 -14.16
CA VAL A 93 31.50 100.37 -13.25
C VAL A 93 30.63 99.71 -12.18
N VAL A 94 29.72 100.47 -11.56
CA VAL A 94 28.80 99.93 -10.53
C VAL A 94 27.87 98.88 -11.12
N LEU A 95 27.29 99.13 -12.29
CA LEU A 95 26.42 98.17 -12.99
C LEU A 95 27.18 96.88 -13.31
N TRP A 96 28.40 96.99 -13.86
CA TRP A 96 29.24 95.84 -14.15
C TRP A 96 29.60 95.05 -12.87
N GLN A 97 29.99 95.73 -11.80
CA GLN A 97 30.29 95.07 -10.52
C GLN A 97 29.06 94.34 -9.95
N THR A 98 27.88 94.96 -10.02
CA THR A 98 26.63 94.35 -9.55
C THR A 98 26.26 93.14 -10.41
N ALA A 99 26.40 93.23 -11.74
CA ALA A 99 26.16 92.12 -12.65
C ALA A 99 27.13 90.95 -12.38
N GLN A 100 28.41 91.25 -12.13
CA GLN A 100 29.41 90.24 -11.78
C GLN A 100 29.11 89.58 -10.43
N GLN A 101 28.67 90.35 -9.43
CA GLN A 101 28.26 89.81 -8.13
C GLN A 101 27.06 88.88 -8.28
N LEU A 102 26.01 89.30 -8.99
CA LEU A 102 24.83 88.48 -9.25
C LEU A 102 25.18 87.21 -10.05
N ALA A 103 26.05 87.31 -11.05
CA ALA A 103 26.54 86.16 -11.81
C ALA A 103 27.29 85.17 -10.91
N ASN A 104 28.20 85.66 -10.06
CA ASN A 104 28.95 84.83 -9.12
C ASN A 104 28.05 84.20 -8.04
N GLU A 105 26.99 84.88 -7.61
CA GLU A 105 25.97 84.32 -6.71
C GLU A 105 25.16 83.24 -7.40
N SER A 106 24.71 83.49 -8.64
CA SER A 106 23.97 82.50 -9.43
C SER A 106 24.80 81.23 -9.70
N LEU A 107 26.10 81.37 -10.00
CA LEU A 107 27.02 80.24 -10.17
C LEU A 107 27.17 79.43 -8.86
N ARG A 108 27.39 80.10 -7.72
CA ARG A 108 27.51 79.43 -6.42
C ARG A 108 26.22 78.71 -6.03
N ALA A 109 25.07 79.32 -6.29
CA ALA A 109 23.76 78.70 -6.05
C ALA A 109 23.55 77.47 -6.94
N ALA A 110 23.88 77.55 -8.23
CA ALA A 110 23.79 76.40 -9.14
C ALA A 110 24.74 75.26 -8.76
N GLN A 111 25.96 75.58 -8.33
CA GLN A 111 26.93 74.60 -7.83
C GLN A 111 26.40 73.89 -6.58
N ALA A 112 25.88 74.63 -5.60
CA ALA A 112 25.32 74.06 -4.39
C ALA A 112 24.09 73.17 -4.65
N ALA A 113 23.20 73.62 -5.56
CA ALA A 113 22.05 72.82 -5.98
C ALA A 113 22.48 71.52 -6.66
N TRP A 114 23.45 71.59 -7.58
CA TRP A 114 23.99 70.42 -8.26
C TRP A 114 24.70 69.45 -7.30
N GLU A 115 25.48 69.96 -6.35
CA GLU A 115 26.11 69.13 -5.32
C GLU A 115 25.07 68.42 -4.45
N THR A 116 23.98 69.11 -4.11
CA THR A 116 22.86 68.55 -3.36
C THR A 116 22.19 67.43 -4.14
N GLU A 117 21.74 67.69 -5.37
CA GLU A 117 21.12 66.69 -6.25
C GLU A 117 22.05 65.49 -6.50
N ARG A 118 23.35 65.73 -6.69
CA ARG A 118 24.33 64.67 -6.84
C ARG A 118 24.43 63.80 -5.59
N SER A 119 24.45 64.41 -4.41
CA SER A 119 24.53 63.68 -3.14
C SER A 119 23.25 62.87 -2.87
N GLU A 120 22.08 63.40 -3.22
CA GLU A 120 20.79 62.71 -3.13
C GLU A 120 20.74 61.54 -4.10
N ALA A 121 21.15 61.74 -5.36
CA ALA A 121 21.20 60.67 -6.35
C ALA A 121 22.16 59.53 -5.96
N GLU A 122 23.28 59.85 -5.31
CA GLU A 122 24.20 58.83 -4.80
C GLU A 122 23.62 58.08 -3.61
N ARG A 123 22.93 58.79 -2.72
CA ARG A 123 22.20 58.18 -1.60
C ARG A 123 21.13 57.22 -2.10
N ASP A 124 20.30 57.63 -3.05
CA ASP A 124 19.25 56.80 -3.62
C ASP A 124 19.82 55.56 -4.31
N ARG A 125 20.93 55.71 -5.04
CA ARG A 125 21.64 54.56 -5.65
C ARG A 125 22.11 53.58 -4.60
N GLN A 126 22.67 54.05 -3.49
CA GLN A 126 23.11 53.18 -2.40
C GLN A 126 21.91 52.48 -1.73
N GLU A 127 20.83 53.21 -1.45
CA GLU A 127 19.64 52.63 -0.83
C GLU A 127 19.01 51.53 -1.71
N ILE A 128 18.99 51.74 -3.03
CA ILE A 128 18.52 50.74 -4.01
C ILE A 128 19.48 49.54 -4.07
N ALA A 129 20.80 49.77 -4.11
CA ALA A 129 21.79 48.70 -4.10
C ALA A 129 21.66 47.82 -2.85
N ASP A 130 21.58 48.44 -1.67
CA ASP A 130 21.39 47.74 -0.40
C ASP A 130 20.06 46.97 -0.35
N ALA A 131 19.00 47.50 -0.95
CA ALA A 131 17.71 46.81 -1.04
C ALA A 131 17.79 45.56 -1.94
N TYR A 132 18.48 45.65 -3.09
CA TYR A 132 18.70 44.51 -3.96
C TYR A 132 19.60 43.45 -3.31
N GLU A 133 20.64 43.86 -2.59
CA GLU A 133 21.48 42.93 -1.83
C GLU A 133 20.69 42.21 -0.74
N ARG A 134 19.85 42.92 0.03
CA ARG A 134 18.95 42.28 1.01
C ARG A 134 18.01 41.29 0.34
N GLN A 135 17.38 41.69 -0.77
CA GLN A 135 16.46 40.82 -1.50
C GLN A 135 17.16 39.58 -2.07
N ALA A 136 18.41 39.71 -2.55
CA ALA A 136 19.21 38.58 -3.02
C ALA A 136 19.47 37.59 -1.89
N ARG A 137 19.90 38.08 -0.72
CA ARG A 137 20.15 37.24 0.47
C ARG A 137 18.87 36.54 0.96
N GLU A 138 17.74 37.25 0.99
CA GLU A 138 16.44 36.67 1.36
C GLU A 138 16.02 35.56 0.38
N ARG A 139 16.26 35.73 -0.92
CA ARG A 139 15.99 34.70 -1.93
C ARG A 139 16.89 33.49 -1.76
N GLU A 140 18.19 33.68 -1.54
CA GLU A 140 19.14 32.59 -1.28
C GLU A 140 18.74 31.79 -0.03
N GLN A 141 18.35 32.48 1.05
CA GLN A 141 17.86 31.85 2.27
C GLN A 141 16.56 31.06 2.01
N ALA A 142 15.59 31.65 1.30
CA ALA A 142 14.34 30.97 0.97
C ALA A 142 14.57 29.74 0.08
N GLN A 143 15.49 29.81 -0.88
CA GLN A 143 15.89 28.67 -1.70
C GLN A 143 16.54 27.57 -0.87
N ALA A 144 17.47 27.90 0.01
CA ALA A 144 18.11 26.92 0.89
C ALA A 144 17.10 26.22 1.83
N LEU A 145 16.11 26.96 2.34
CA LEU A 145 15.02 26.40 3.13
C LEU A 145 14.12 25.49 2.29
N LEU A 146 13.80 25.87 1.05
CA LEU A 146 13.02 25.05 0.13
C LEU A 146 13.74 23.75 -0.21
N GLU A 147 15.03 23.79 -0.56
CA GLU A 147 15.83 22.59 -0.85
C GLU A 147 15.90 21.64 0.36
N THR A 148 16.03 22.19 1.56
CA THR A 148 16.02 21.41 2.80
C THR A 148 14.65 20.77 3.02
N ALA A 149 13.57 21.54 2.86
CA ALA A 149 12.20 21.03 2.99
C ALA A 149 11.92 19.92 1.96
N GLU A 150 12.32 20.10 0.70
CA GLU A 150 12.19 19.11 -0.36
C GLU A 150 12.94 17.81 -0.02
N ARG A 151 14.18 17.91 0.49
CA ARG A 151 14.95 16.74 0.93
C ARG A 151 14.23 16.00 2.06
N THR A 152 13.79 16.71 3.10
CA THR A 152 13.07 16.09 4.23
C THR A 152 11.75 15.45 3.80
N HIS A 153 11.03 16.06 2.84
CA HIS A 153 9.81 15.50 2.28
C HIS A 153 10.09 14.22 1.48
N GLN A 154 11.15 14.21 0.67
CA GLN A 154 11.57 13.01 -0.07
C GLN A 154 11.96 11.86 0.87
N GLU A 155 12.74 12.14 1.91
CA GLU A 155 13.11 11.17 2.94
C GLU A 155 11.86 10.62 3.66
N ALA A 156 10.95 11.50 4.10
CA ALA A 156 9.71 11.08 4.74
C ALA A 156 8.82 10.24 3.81
N ALA A 157 8.75 10.58 2.52
CA ALA A 157 8.01 9.82 1.52
C ALA A 157 8.61 8.42 1.30
N GLN A 158 9.95 8.30 1.29
CA GLN A 158 10.64 7.01 1.20
C GLN A 158 10.36 6.15 2.44
N THR A 159 10.52 6.70 3.65
CA THR A 159 10.20 5.98 4.89
C THR A 159 8.73 5.54 4.94
N LEU A 160 7.81 6.38 4.50
CA LEU A 160 6.39 6.02 4.43
C LEU A 160 6.13 4.86 3.46
N ALA A 161 6.82 4.83 2.32
CA ALA A 161 6.71 3.72 1.36
C ALA A 161 7.26 2.42 1.95
N GLU A 162 8.41 2.46 2.64
CA GLU A 162 9.02 1.32 3.33
C GLU A 162 8.10 0.77 4.43
N VAL A 163 7.55 1.64 5.28
CA VAL A 163 6.63 1.25 6.34
C VAL A 163 5.36 0.61 5.77
N ARG A 164 4.81 1.15 4.67
CA ARG A 164 3.65 0.56 3.99
C ARG A 164 3.96 -0.83 3.43
N ALA A 165 5.14 -1.02 2.83
CA ALA A 165 5.57 -2.32 2.33
C ALA A 165 5.74 -3.34 3.47
N ALA A 166 6.40 -2.94 4.56
CA ALA A 166 6.58 -3.79 5.74
C ALA A 166 5.23 -4.17 6.38
N LEU A 167 4.28 -3.23 6.44
CA LEU A 167 2.94 -3.48 6.94
C LEU A 167 2.19 -4.49 6.06
N ALA A 168 2.23 -4.34 4.73
CA ALA A 168 1.60 -5.30 3.82
C ALA A 168 2.19 -6.71 3.96
N GLU A 169 3.50 -6.81 4.13
CA GLU A 169 4.16 -8.09 4.38
C GLU A 169 3.75 -8.69 5.73
N ALA A 170 3.70 -7.88 6.80
CA ALA A 170 3.27 -8.31 8.12
C ALA A 170 1.83 -8.82 8.12
N LEU A 171 0.91 -8.13 7.44
CA LEU A 171 -0.47 -8.57 7.26
C LEU A 171 -0.55 -9.92 6.54
N THR A 172 0.20 -10.07 5.44
CA THR A 172 0.24 -11.34 4.70
C THR A 172 0.81 -12.49 5.56
N ARG A 173 1.82 -12.21 6.40
CA ARG A 173 2.36 -13.21 7.34
C ARG A 173 1.33 -13.56 8.42
N ALA A 174 0.58 -12.59 8.93
CA ALA A 174 -0.48 -12.79 9.91
C ALA A 174 -1.60 -13.67 9.34
N GLU A 175 -2.12 -13.36 8.15
CA GLU A 175 -3.15 -14.16 7.46
C GLU A 175 -2.71 -15.63 7.27
N ARG A 176 -1.44 -15.85 6.89
CA ARG A 176 -0.90 -17.21 6.76
C ARG A 176 -0.77 -17.92 8.10
N ALA A 177 -0.42 -17.21 9.16
CA ALA A 177 -0.32 -17.78 10.50
C ALA A 177 -1.71 -18.16 11.03
N GLU A 178 -2.71 -17.31 10.82
CA GLU A 178 -4.11 -17.58 11.15
C GLU A 178 -4.65 -18.79 10.39
N ALA A 179 -4.41 -18.88 9.08
CA ALA A 179 -4.82 -20.03 8.28
C ALA A 179 -4.20 -21.36 8.78
N ARG A 180 -2.91 -21.35 9.16
CA ARG A 180 -2.24 -22.52 9.76
C ARG A 180 -2.80 -22.87 11.13
N ALA A 181 -3.14 -21.86 11.94
CA ALA A 181 -3.75 -22.09 13.25
C ALA A 181 -5.10 -22.81 13.11
N LEU A 182 -5.96 -22.35 12.20
CA LEU A 182 -7.24 -23.00 11.89
C LEU A 182 -7.07 -24.44 11.38
N GLU A 183 -6.09 -24.70 10.51
CA GLU A 183 -5.78 -26.06 10.05
C GLU A 183 -5.33 -26.97 11.20
N ILE A 184 -4.48 -26.46 12.11
CA ILE A 184 -4.03 -27.20 13.29
C ILE A 184 -5.21 -27.49 14.23
N GLU A 185 -6.12 -26.54 14.43
CA GLU A 185 -7.33 -26.70 15.23
C GLU A 185 -8.21 -27.83 14.66
N HIS A 186 -8.53 -27.78 13.36
CA HIS A 186 -9.30 -28.83 12.68
C HIS A 186 -8.63 -30.20 12.80
N ARG A 187 -7.32 -30.28 12.55
CA ARG A 187 -6.57 -31.54 12.69
C ARG A 187 -6.57 -32.06 14.13
N THR A 188 -6.56 -31.17 15.12
CA THR A 188 -6.63 -31.54 16.53
C THR A 188 -8.00 -32.10 16.88
N GLU A 189 -9.08 -31.52 16.33
CA GLU A 189 -10.45 -32.04 16.48
C GLU A 189 -10.62 -33.41 15.82
N ASP A 190 -10.12 -33.58 14.59
CA ASP A 190 -10.15 -34.86 13.88
C ASP A 190 -9.41 -35.96 14.66
N LEU A 191 -8.20 -35.67 15.15
CA LEU A 191 -7.41 -36.61 15.94
C LEU A 191 -8.09 -36.97 17.27
N ARG A 192 -8.78 -36.02 17.91
CA ARG A 192 -9.59 -36.30 19.11
C ARG A 192 -10.74 -37.24 18.78
N ALA A 193 -11.47 -36.98 17.69
CA ALA A 193 -12.56 -37.83 17.25
C ALA A 193 -12.08 -39.24 16.84
N GLU A 194 -10.89 -39.37 16.25
CA GLU A 194 -10.26 -40.66 15.97
C GLU A 194 -9.87 -41.40 17.25
N LEU A 195 -9.29 -40.69 18.23
CA LEU A 195 -8.93 -41.27 19.52
C LEU A 195 -10.16 -41.78 20.27
N ASP A 196 -11.24 -40.99 20.30
CA ASP A 196 -12.51 -41.38 20.92
C ASP A 196 -13.12 -42.63 20.25
N ARG A 197 -13.07 -42.71 18.92
CA ARG A 197 -13.49 -43.91 18.16
C ARG A 197 -12.64 -45.12 18.53
N ALA A 198 -11.32 -44.99 18.55
CA ALA A 198 -10.41 -46.08 18.93
C ALA A 198 -10.67 -46.56 20.37
N HIS A 199 -10.97 -45.64 21.29
CA HIS A 199 -11.36 -45.97 22.67
C HIS A 199 -12.68 -46.74 22.73
N GLN A 200 -13.69 -46.33 21.95
CA GLN A 200 -14.98 -47.03 21.85
C GLN A 200 -14.82 -48.43 21.26
N ASP A 201 -14.05 -48.58 20.19
CA ASP A 201 -13.79 -49.88 19.56
C ASP A 201 -13.03 -50.82 20.49
N HIS A 202 -12.03 -50.31 21.21
CA HIS A 202 -11.32 -51.09 22.22
C HIS A 202 -12.22 -51.48 23.40
N ALA A 203 -13.13 -50.61 23.83
CA ALA A 203 -14.12 -50.95 24.85
C ALA A 203 -15.08 -52.06 24.36
N ARG A 204 -15.54 -51.98 23.11
CA ARG A 204 -16.36 -53.03 22.47
C ARG A 204 -15.63 -54.37 22.39
N ALA A 205 -14.39 -54.37 21.91
CA ALA A 205 -13.56 -55.57 21.84
C ALA A 205 -13.34 -56.19 23.24
N ARG A 206 -13.17 -55.38 24.29
CA ARG A 206 -13.11 -55.87 25.68
C ARG A 206 -14.41 -56.51 26.14
N THR A 207 -15.56 -55.91 25.81
CA THR A 207 -16.86 -56.52 26.15
C THR A 207 -17.11 -57.83 25.40
N GLU A 208 -16.75 -57.89 24.11
CA GLU A 208 -16.88 -59.10 23.29
C GLU A 208 -15.96 -60.22 23.80
N THR A 209 -14.69 -59.91 24.08
CA THR A 209 -13.74 -60.89 24.64
C THR A 209 -14.19 -61.39 26.01
N ALA A 210 -14.76 -60.54 26.86
CA ALA A 210 -15.34 -60.97 28.14
C ALA A 210 -16.57 -61.88 27.94
N SER A 211 -17.44 -61.58 26.97
CA SER A 211 -18.60 -62.43 26.61
C SER A 211 -18.14 -63.80 26.12
N LEU A 212 -17.23 -63.83 25.14
CA LEU A 212 -16.68 -65.07 24.59
C LEU A 212 -15.95 -65.90 25.66
N ALA A 213 -15.22 -65.26 26.58
CA ALA A 213 -14.60 -65.95 27.70
C ALA A 213 -15.65 -66.55 28.66
N GLY A 214 -16.78 -65.87 28.86
CA GLY A 214 -17.93 -66.37 29.61
C GLY A 214 -18.59 -67.58 28.95
N GLU A 215 -18.89 -67.48 27.64
CA GLU A 215 -19.44 -68.57 26.84
C GLU A 215 -18.51 -69.80 26.80
N LEU A 216 -17.21 -69.57 26.64
CA LEU A 216 -16.20 -70.63 26.67
C LEU A 216 -16.19 -71.33 28.04
N ARG A 217 -16.28 -70.58 29.14
CA ARG A 217 -16.37 -71.16 30.50
C ARG A 217 -17.63 -71.99 30.65
N GLN A 218 -18.79 -71.48 30.22
CA GLN A 218 -20.05 -72.23 30.26
C GLN A 218 -19.98 -73.52 29.42
N SER A 219 -19.36 -73.46 28.23
CA SER A 219 -19.13 -74.63 27.38
C SER A 219 -18.20 -75.64 28.06
N GLN A 220 -17.13 -75.19 28.70
CA GLN A 220 -16.22 -76.05 29.47
C GLN A 220 -16.93 -76.71 30.66
N GLU A 221 -17.74 -75.97 31.41
CA GLU A 221 -18.57 -76.49 32.51
C GLU A 221 -19.60 -77.52 32.01
N ALA A 222 -20.28 -77.24 30.89
CA ALA A 222 -21.22 -78.15 30.27
C ALA A 222 -20.54 -79.45 29.78
N VAL A 223 -19.36 -79.35 29.16
CA VAL A 223 -18.55 -80.50 28.76
C VAL A 223 -18.10 -81.30 29.98
N ALA A 224 -17.68 -80.64 31.07
CA ALA A 224 -17.30 -81.31 32.31
C ALA A 224 -18.51 -82.03 32.95
N ALA A 225 -19.68 -81.42 32.97
CA ALA A 225 -20.92 -82.02 33.47
C ALA A 225 -21.35 -83.23 32.63
N LEU A 226 -21.29 -83.14 31.30
CA LEU A 226 -21.58 -84.26 30.40
C LEU A 226 -20.58 -85.41 30.59
N ARG A 227 -19.29 -85.11 30.79
CA ARG A 227 -18.27 -86.13 31.13
C ARG A 227 -18.59 -86.80 32.46
N ALA A 228 -18.92 -86.03 33.50
CA ALA A 228 -19.30 -86.58 34.80
C ALA A 228 -20.56 -87.46 34.71
N GLN A 229 -21.57 -87.04 33.94
CA GLN A 229 -22.78 -87.83 33.69
C GLN A 229 -22.46 -89.12 32.95
N ARG A 230 -21.61 -89.07 31.90
CA ARG A 230 -21.13 -90.26 31.20
C ARG A 230 -20.45 -91.21 32.18
N ASP A 231 -19.51 -90.72 32.99
CA ASP A 231 -18.77 -91.53 33.95
C ASP A 231 -19.70 -92.17 34.99
N MET A 232 -20.71 -91.43 35.48
CA MET A 232 -21.75 -91.98 36.35
C MET A 232 -22.59 -93.05 35.66
N THR A 233 -22.98 -92.87 34.40
CA THR A 233 -23.74 -93.88 33.65
C THR A 233 -22.90 -95.12 33.35
N GLU A 234 -21.61 -94.96 33.02
CA GLU A 234 -20.69 -96.08 32.84
C GLU A 234 -20.48 -96.82 34.17
N ALA A 235 -20.27 -96.11 35.28
CA ALA A 235 -20.18 -96.69 36.62
C ALA A 235 -21.49 -97.40 37.03
N GLY A 236 -22.65 -96.86 36.67
CA GLY A 236 -23.95 -97.50 36.90
C GLY A 236 -24.09 -98.80 36.11
N LYS A 237 -23.71 -98.79 34.82
CA LYS A 237 -23.69 -99.99 33.96
C LYS A 237 -22.70 -101.04 34.48
N THR A 238 -21.51 -100.65 34.94
CA THR A 238 -20.54 -101.60 35.50
C THR A 238 -21.05 -102.18 36.81
N GLN A 239 -21.64 -101.38 37.71
CA GLN A 239 -22.26 -101.87 38.95
C GLN A 239 -23.43 -102.82 38.68
N GLU A 240 -24.28 -102.51 37.70
CA GLU A 240 -25.39 -103.39 37.30
C GLU A 240 -24.86 -104.70 36.70
N ALA A 241 -23.85 -104.63 35.84
CA ALA A 241 -23.17 -105.81 35.30
C ALA A 241 -22.52 -106.65 36.41
N GLU A 242 -21.88 -106.02 37.40
CA GLU A 242 -21.33 -106.69 38.58
C GLU A 242 -22.42 -107.35 39.44
N ARG A 243 -23.55 -106.67 39.67
CA ARG A 243 -24.71 -107.24 40.38
C ARG A 243 -25.29 -108.43 39.65
N LEU A 244 -25.50 -108.33 38.33
CA LEU A 244 -25.98 -109.44 37.50
C LEU A 244 -24.98 -110.59 37.50
N ALA A 245 -23.67 -110.31 37.41
CA ALA A 245 -22.63 -111.33 37.51
C ALA A 245 -22.59 -112.00 38.88
N GLN A 246 -22.79 -111.24 39.97
CA GLN A 246 -22.91 -111.79 41.33
C GLN A 246 -24.16 -112.65 41.49
N ALA A 247 -25.32 -112.19 40.99
CA ALA A 247 -26.55 -112.96 40.99
C ALA A 247 -26.40 -114.28 40.21
N ALA A 248 -25.83 -114.22 39.00
CA ALA A 248 -25.53 -115.40 38.19
C ALA A 248 -24.52 -116.34 38.86
N ARG A 249 -23.54 -115.82 39.62
CA ARG A 249 -22.63 -116.65 40.43
C ARG A 249 -23.37 -117.38 41.55
N LEU A 250 -24.23 -116.68 42.29
CA LEU A 250 -25.05 -117.28 43.35
C LEU A 250 -25.98 -118.35 42.79
N GLU A 251 -26.66 -118.06 41.68
CA GLU A 251 -27.54 -119.02 40.99
C GLU A 251 -26.74 -120.25 40.50
N ARG A 252 -25.57 -120.03 39.89
CA ARG A 252 -24.67 -121.13 39.51
C ARG A 252 -24.24 -121.95 40.72
N ASP A 253 -23.87 -121.32 41.82
CA ASP A 253 -23.42 -122.02 43.03
C ASP A 253 -24.57 -122.80 43.68
N GLN A 254 -25.80 -122.27 43.63
CA GLN A 254 -27.03 -123.00 44.00
C GLN A 254 -27.25 -124.22 43.11
N LEU A 255 -27.22 -124.05 41.79
CA LEU A 255 -27.37 -125.15 40.83
C LEU A 255 -26.27 -126.22 41.00
N LEU A 256 -25.03 -125.80 41.28
CA LEU A 256 -23.95 -126.75 41.61
C LEU A 256 -24.23 -127.49 42.92
N GLY A 257 -24.76 -126.81 43.93
CA GLY A 257 -25.20 -127.43 45.18
C GLY A 257 -26.33 -128.45 44.96
N GLU A 258 -27.34 -128.09 44.17
CA GLU A 258 -28.42 -128.98 43.76
C GLU A 258 -27.90 -130.19 42.97
N LEU A 259 -26.94 -129.98 42.08
CA LEU A 259 -26.34 -131.05 41.27
C LEU A 259 -25.48 -131.99 42.12
N VAL A 260 -24.75 -131.47 43.11
CA VAL A 260 -24.04 -132.30 44.12
C VAL A 260 -25.05 -133.09 44.97
N ALA A 261 -26.14 -132.47 45.42
CA ALA A 261 -27.19 -133.14 46.16
C ALA A 261 -27.88 -134.22 45.31
N ALA A 262 -28.16 -133.94 44.04
CA ALA A 262 -28.71 -134.90 43.09
C ALA A 262 -27.73 -136.05 42.84
N ARG A 263 -26.43 -135.77 42.68
CA ARG A 263 -25.39 -136.81 42.58
C ARG A 263 -25.32 -137.67 43.83
N ALA A 264 -25.37 -137.09 45.02
CA ALA A 264 -25.41 -137.82 46.28
C ALA A 264 -26.68 -138.68 46.39
N ALA A 265 -27.84 -138.16 45.96
CA ALA A 265 -29.08 -138.92 45.90
C ALA A 265 -29.01 -140.08 44.90
N THR A 266 -28.40 -139.88 43.73
CA THR A 266 -28.18 -140.96 42.75
C THR A 266 -27.17 -141.99 43.25
N ALA A 267 -26.10 -141.58 43.94
CA ALA A 267 -25.15 -142.50 44.55
C ALA A 267 -25.83 -143.34 45.65
N LYS A 268 -26.67 -142.72 46.47
CA LYS A 268 -27.49 -143.41 47.46
C LYS A 268 -28.50 -144.36 46.82
N ALA A 269 -29.17 -143.96 45.74
CA ALA A 269 -30.04 -144.86 44.99
C ALA A 269 -29.27 -146.02 44.33
N GLN A 270 -28.01 -145.80 43.91
CA GLN A 270 -27.12 -146.85 43.42
C GLN A 270 -26.70 -147.82 44.54
N GLU A 271 -26.44 -147.30 45.75
CA GLU A 271 -26.17 -148.11 46.94
C GLU A 271 -27.40 -148.92 47.34
N ASP A 272 -28.58 -148.31 47.44
CA ASP A 272 -29.85 -148.95 47.73
C ASP A 272 -30.20 -150.04 46.68
N THR A 273 -29.90 -149.80 45.40
CA THR A 273 -30.09 -150.80 44.34
C THR A 273 -29.02 -151.90 44.36
N ALA A 274 -27.79 -151.62 44.79
CA ALA A 274 -26.78 -152.64 45.03
C ALA A 274 -27.18 -153.53 46.22
N GLU A 275 -27.66 -152.97 47.32
CA GLU A 275 -28.23 -153.72 48.44
C GLU A 275 -29.46 -154.55 48.01
N ALA A 276 -30.34 -153.99 47.19
CA ALA A 276 -31.49 -154.73 46.67
C ALA A 276 -31.07 -155.90 45.77
N ARG A 277 -30.00 -155.73 44.98
CA ARG A 277 -29.41 -156.81 44.18
C ARG A 277 -28.75 -157.88 45.04
N GLU A 278 -28.07 -157.50 46.11
CA GLU A 278 -27.47 -158.44 47.05
C GLU A 278 -28.54 -159.26 47.80
N ARG A 279 -29.62 -158.60 48.24
CA ARG A 279 -30.80 -159.27 48.82
C ARG A 279 -31.49 -160.18 47.79
N ALA A 280 -31.61 -159.74 46.53
CA ALA A 280 -32.17 -160.55 45.45
C ALA A 280 -31.30 -161.77 45.11
N ALA A 281 -29.96 -161.62 45.11
CA ALA A 281 -29.03 -162.73 44.94
C ALA A 281 -29.10 -163.71 46.12
N GLY A 282 -29.22 -163.19 47.35
CA GLY A 282 -29.44 -163.99 48.56
C GLY A 282 -30.78 -164.75 48.56
N LEU A 283 -31.83 -164.21 47.95
CA LEU A 283 -33.12 -164.87 47.78
C LEU A 283 -33.12 -165.87 46.59
N ALA A 284 -32.43 -165.55 45.50
CA ALA A 284 -32.24 -166.46 44.37
C ALA A 284 -31.50 -167.74 44.78
N GLY A 285 -30.45 -167.61 45.60
CA GLY A 285 -29.74 -168.78 46.17
C GLY A 285 -30.62 -169.63 47.09
N LYS A 286 -31.57 -169.02 47.81
CA LYS A 286 -32.56 -169.76 48.61
C LYS A 286 -33.60 -170.48 47.74
N LEU A 287 -33.99 -169.89 46.60
CA LEU A 287 -34.95 -170.49 45.67
C LEU A 287 -34.37 -171.70 44.92
N GLU A 288 -33.09 -171.68 44.55
CA GLU A 288 -32.39 -172.84 43.96
C GLU A 288 -32.27 -174.01 44.95
N SER A 289 -32.01 -173.70 46.23
CA SER A 289 -31.99 -174.68 47.33
C SER A 289 -33.35 -175.37 47.54
N GLU A 290 -34.46 -174.63 47.41
CA GLU A 290 -35.81 -175.17 47.54
C GLU A 290 -36.29 -175.92 46.30
N GLN A 291 -35.88 -175.51 45.09
CA GLN A 291 -36.21 -176.23 43.86
C GLN A 291 -35.48 -177.57 43.74
N ALA A 292 -34.26 -177.70 44.27
CA ALA A 292 -33.58 -178.99 44.40
C ALA A 292 -34.31 -179.96 45.36
N HIS A 293 -34.92 -179.44 46.43
CA HIS A 293 -35.77 -180.22 47.34
C HIS A 293 -37.12 -180.60 46.71
N GLY A 294 -37.73 -179.70 45.92
CA GLY A 294 -38.96 -179.97 45.18
C GLY A 294 -38.80 -181.03 44.08
N ALA A 295 -37.67 -181.04 43.37
CA ALA A 295 -37.36 -182.06 42.37
C ALA A 295 -37.18 -183.47 42.99
N ALA A 296 -36.61 -183.56 44.19
CA ALA A 296 -36.44 -184.84 44.91
C ALA A 296 -37.77 -185.41 45.43
N LEU A 297 -38.72 -184.55 45.81
CA LEU A 297 -40.04 -184.95 46.32
C LEU A 297 -41.03 -185.29 45.18
N ALA A 298 -40.93 -184.62 44.03
CA ALA A 298 -41.69 -184.93 42.82
C ALA A 298 -41.33 -186.29 42.20
N ALA A 299 -40.07 -186.74 42.30
CA ALA A 299 -39.64 -188.05 41.83
C ALA A 299 -40.18 -189.22 42.70
N LEU A 300 -40.48 -188.98 43.98
CA LEU A 300 -41.07 -189.97 44.90
C LEU A 300 -42.59 -190.08 44.75
N LEU A 301 -43.28 -188.99 44.42
CA LEU A 301 -44.75 -188.97 44.28
C LEU A 301 -45.27 -189.42 42.89
N ALA A 302 -44.43 -189.46 41.85
CA ALA A 302 -44.81 -189.96 40.52
C ALA A 302 -44.88 -191.50 40.40
N ARG A 303 -44.62 -192.26 41.48
CA ARG A 303 -44.70 -193.74 41.50
C ARG A 303 -46.08 -194.30 41.92
N LEU A 304 -47.04 -193.47 42.33
CA LEU A 304 -48.41 -193.89 42.69
C LEU A 304 -49.46 -192.98 42.02
N LYS A 305 -50.06 -193.48 40.94
CA LYS A 305 -51.09 -192.82 40.12
C LYS A 305 -52.41 -192.62 40.87
N ILE A 306 -53.10 -191.50 40.62
CA ILE A 306 -54.54 -191.34 40.23
C ILE A 306 -54.78 -189.88 39.74
N PRO A 307 -55.68 -189.61 38.76
CA PRO A 307 -55.54 -188.49 37.82
C PRO A 307 -56.66 -187.40 37.84
N ALA A 308 -56.48 -186.45 36.90
CA ALA A 308 -57.38 -185.41 36.34
C ALA A 308 -57.37 -184.05 37.08
N GLY A 309 -56.98 -182.90 36.51
CA GLY A 309 -57.13 -182.36 35.14
C GLY A 309 -58.13 -181.18 35.23
N ARG A 310 -58.06 -180.04 34.53
CA ARG A 310 -57.10 -179.36 33.65
C ARG A 310 -57.84 -178.06 33.23
N ALA A 311 -57.14 -176.92 33.05
CA ALA A 311 -57.39 -175.84 32.06
C ALA A 311 -57.14 -174.45 32.72
N SER A 312 -56.07 -173.70 32.48
CA SER A 312 -55.40 -173.20 31.25
C SER A 312 -55.87 -171.79 30.83
N GLY A 313 -54.91 -170.95 30.46
CA GLY A 313 -55.09 -169.74 29.66
C GLY A 313 -54.51 -168.51 30.37
N ASP A 314 -53.24 -168.16 30.15
CA ASP A 314 -52.73 -167.31 29.05
C ASP A 314 -52.97 -165.83 29.39
N GLY A 315 -52.06 -164.86 29.24
CA GLY A 315 -50.89 -164.68 28.38
C GLY A 315 -50.82 -163.16 28.04
N GLU A 316 -49.83 -162.74 27.24
CA GLU A 316 -49.65 -161.39 26.63
C GLU A 316 -48.96 -160.31 27.52
N HIS A 317 -48.06 -159.43 27.05
CA HIS A 317 -47.31 -159.23 25.79
C HIS A 317 -46.20 -158.18 26.06
N SER A 318 -45.04 -158.31 25.38
CA SER A 318 -43.94 -157.34 25.09
C SER A 318 -43.04 -156.81 26.21
#